data_AF-Q9GJY0-F1
#
_entry.id   AF-Q9GJY0-F1
#
_cell.length_a   1.000
_cell.length_b   1.000
_cell.length_c   1.000
_cell.angle_alpha   90.00
_cell.angle_beta   90.00
_cell.angle_gamma   90.00
#
_symmetry.space_group_name_H-M   'P 1'
#
loop_
_entity.id
_entity.type
_entity.pdbx_description
1 polymer ?
#
loop_
_entity_poly.entity_id
_entity_poly.type
_entity_poly.pdbx_seq_one_letter_code
_entity_poly.pdbx_strand_id
1 'polypeptide(L)'
;LQPGRNLVAAGYALYGSATMLVLATDSGVNCFMLDPAIGEFILVDKNVKIKKKGNIYSLNEGYAKDFDPAVTEYIQKKKFPPDNSSPYGAR
;
A
#
# COMPACT_ATOMS: atom_id res chain seq x y z
N LEU A 1 -19.45 -0.62 -18.70
CA LEU A 1 -18.11 -0.68 -18.07
C LEU A 1 -17.60 0.75 -17.94
N GLN A 2 -17.49 1.29 -16.72
CA GLN A 2 -16.97 2.64 -16.50
C GLN A 2 -15.48 2.59 -16.12
N PRO A 3 -14.67 3.58 -16.52
CA PRO A 3 -13.26 3.64 -16.13
C PRO A 3 -13.13 3.97 -14.63
N GLY A 4 -12.04 3.51 -14.00
CA GLY A 4 -11.78 3.77 -12.56
C GLY A 4 -11.70 5.26 -12.19
N ARG A 5 -11.40 6.14 -13.15
CA ARG A 5 -11.44 7.61 -12.95
C ARG A 5 -12.83 8.15 -12.63
N ASN A 6 -13.90 7.38 -12.88
CA ASN A 6 -15.28 7.75 -12.56
C ASN A 6 -15.73 7.30 -11.17
N LEU A 7 -14.84 6.70 -10.36
CA LEU A 7 -15.18 6.28 -9.00
C LEU A 7 -15.49 7.50 -8.12
N VAL A 8 -16.65 7.46 -7.44
CA VAL A 8 -17.05 8.48 -6.45
C VAL A 8 -16.55 8.15 -5.05
N ALA A 9 -16.32 6.86 -4.78
CA ALA A 9 -15.70 6.35 -3.57
C ALA A 9 -15.06 4.98 -3.87
N ALA A 10 -13.98 4.65 -3.16
CA ALA A 10 -13.34 3.34 -3.19
C ALA A 10 -12.71 3.04 -1.83
N GLY A 11 -12.44 1.78 -1.53
CA GLY A 11 -11.88 1.40 -0.25
C GLY A 11 -11.67 -0.09 -0.12
N TYR A 12 -11.21 -0.51 1.06
CA TYR A 12 -11.07 -1.91 1.42
C TYR A 12 -11.28 -2.11 2.92
N ALA A 13 -11.76 -3.31 3.29
CA ALA A 13 -11.73 -3.79 4.66
C ALA A 13 -10.55 -4.76 4.83
N LEU A 14 -9.70 -4.51 5.80
CA LEU A 14 -8.54 -5.35 6.14
C LEU A 14 -8.83 -6.11 7.43
N TYR A 15 -8.94 -7.43 7.34
CA TYR A 15 -9.05 -8.34 8.48
C TYR A 15 -7.65 -8.79 8.92
N GLY A 16 -6.89 -7.86 9.50
CA GLY A 16 -5.55 -8.13 10.04
C GLY A 16 -5.60 -8.50 11.52
N SER A 17 -4.56 -8.11 12.27
CA SER A 17 -4.57 -8.17 13.74
C SER A 17 -5.68 -7.33 14.37
N ALA A 18 -6.13 -6.28 13.65
CA ALA A 18 -7.36 -5.55 13.91
C ALA A 18 -8.13 -5.39 12.58
N THR A 19 -9.45 -5.21 12.66
CA THR A 19 -10.27 -4.94 11.47
C THR A 19 -10.26 -3.45 11.16
N MET A 20 -9.78 -3.08 9.97
CA MET A 20 -9.77 -1.70 9.49
C MET A 20 -10.60 -1.52 8.24
N LEU A 21 -11.32 -0.42 8.15
CA LEU A 21 -11.97 0.07 6.93
C LEU A 21 -11.20 1.30 6.45
N VAL A 22 -10.63 1.23 5.24
CA VAL A 22 -10.00 2.37 4.58
C VAL A 22 -10.92 2.87 3.49
N LEU A 23 -11.30 4.14 3.55
CA LEU A 23 -12.23 4.77 2.62
C LEU A 23 -11.60 5.99 1.96
N ALA A 24 -11.65 6.02 0.64
CA ALA A 24 -11.21 7.11 -0.21
C ALA A 24 -12.39 7.74 -0.95
N THR A 25 -12.50 9.07 -0.86
CA THR A 25 -13.46 9.88 -1.63
C THR A 25 -12.73 11.08 -2.25
N ASP A 26 -13.47 11.98 -2.89
CA ASP A 26 -12.96 13.28 -3.36
C ASP A 26 -12.22 14.11 -2.28
N SER A 27 -12.57 13.89 -1.02
CA SER A 27 -12.12 14.65 0.14
C SER A 27 -10.86 14.06 0.80
N GLY A 28 -10.34 12.95 0.28
CA GLY A 28 -9.13 12.29 0.77
C GLY A 28 -9.36 10.86 1.24
N VAL A 29 -8.42 10.35 2.04
CA VAL A 29 -8.38 8.96 2.53
C VAL A 29 -8.48 8.95 4.05
N ASN A 30 -9.37 8.15 4.60
CA ASN A 30 -9.54 8.01 6.05
C ASN A 30 -9.54 6.52 6.44
N CYS A 31 -8.95 6.22 7.60
CA CYS A 31 -8.92 4.88 8.16
C CYS A 31 -9.80 4.83 9.40
N PHE A 32 -10.67 3.83 9.45
CA PHE A 32 -11.52 3.53 10.58
C PHE A 32 -11.16 2.15 11.14
N MET A 33 -11.08 2.03 12.45
CA MET A 33 -10.85 0.75 13.13
C MET A 33 -12.17 0.28 13.72
N LEU A 34 -12.50 -1.01 13.54
CA LEU A 34 -13.67 -1.60 14.17
C LEU A 34 -13.42 -1.77 15.66
N ASP A 35 -14.30 -1.22 16.49
CA ASP A 35 -14.46 -1.60 17.90
C ASP A 35 -15.44 -2.78 17.97
N PRO A 36 -14.99 -4.01 18.27
CA PRO A 36 -15.85 -5.18 18.29
C PRO A 36 -16.86 -5.19 19.45
N ALA A 37 -16.63 -4.40 20.51
CA ALA A 37 -17.50 -4.39 21.68
C ALA A 37 -18.83 -3.69 21.39
N ILE A 38 -18.79 -2.64 20.56
CA ILE A 38 -19.98 -1.85 20.18
C ILE A 38 -20.39 -2.06 18.72
N GLY A 39 -19.52 -2.64 17.88
CA GLY A 39 -19.79 -2.90 16.48
C GLY A 39 -19.67 -1.67 15.57
N GLU A 40 -18.86 -0.68 15.96
CA GLU A 40 -18.72 0.58 15.23
C GLU A 40 -17.31 0.77 14.64
N PHE A 41 -17.24 1.42 13.49
CA PHE A 41 -15.98 1.83 12.86
C PHE A 41 -15.61 3.25 13.33
N ILE A 42 -14.58 3.33 14.17
CA ILE A 42 -14.12 4.57 14.78
C ILE A 42 -12.98 5.16 13.93
N LEU A 43 -13.06 6.46 13.61
CA LEU A 43 -12.00 7.16 12.86
C LEU A 43 -10.69 7.16 13.67
N VAL A 44 -9.64 6.54 13.14
CA VAL A 44 -8.32 6.47 13.79
C VAL A 44 -7.28 7.33 13.07
N ASP A 45 -7.31 7.38 11.73
CA ASP A 45 -6.42 8.21 10.93
C ASP A 45 -7.20 9.02 9.92
N LYS A 46 -7.05 10.35 10.00
CA LYS A 46 -7.73 11.31 9.13
C LYS A 46 -6.81 11.80 8.01
N ASN A 47 -7.34 11.88 6.79
CA ASN A 47 -6.67 12.44 5.60
C ASN A 47 -5.26 11.86 5.38
N VAL A 48 -5.14 10.53 5.40
CA VAL A 48 -3.89 9.79 5.26
C VAL A 48 -3.13 10.20 3.99
N LYS A 49 -1.82 10.41 4.14
CA LYS A 49 -0.89 10.69 3.04
C LYS A 49 0.27 9.70 3.06
N ILE A 50 0.59 9.14 1.91
CA ILE A 50 1.76 8.28 1.75
C ILE A 50 3.05 9.11 1.80
N LYS A 51 4.12 8.53 2.33
CA LYS A 51 5.46 9.14 2.31
C LYS A 51 5.94 9.30 0.86
N LYS A 52 6.67 10.38 0.57
CA LYS A 52 7.23 10.65 -0.78
C LYS A 52 8.19 9.55 -1.26
N LYS A 53 8.95 8.95 -0.34
CA LYS A 53 9.89 7.85 -0.62
C LYS A 53 9.88 6.88 0.57
N GLY A 54 9.68 5.60 0.28
CA GLY A 54 9.80 4.50 1.25
C GLY A 54 11.14 3.77 1.13
N ASN A 55 11.30 2.73 1.93
CA ASN A 55 12.49 1.87 1.98
C ASN A 55 12.13 0.37 1.93
N ILE A 56 10.95 0.04 1.41
CA ILE A 56 10.46 -1.33 1.26
C ILE A 56 10.00 -1.52 -0.19
N TYR A 57 10.28 -2.67 -0.79
CA TYR A 57 9.64 -3.14 -2.01
C TYR A 57 8.86 -4.42 -1.71
N SER A 58 7.75 -4.61 -2.43
CA SER A 58 6.89 -5.78 -2.26
C SER A 58 6.45 -6.34 -3.61
N LEU A 59 6.93 -7.55 -3.91
CA LEU A 59 6.63 -8.32 -5.12
C LEU A 59 7.07 -9.78 -4.91
N ASN A 60 6.50 -10.71 -5.68
CA ASN A 60 6.87 -12.12 -5.59
C ASN A 60 8.08 -12.43 -6.49
N GLU A 61 9.27 -12.48 -5.90
CA GLU A 61 10.52 -12.81 -6.62
C GLU A 61 10.60 -14.26 -7.15
N GLY A 62 9.64 -15.13 -6.81
CA GLY A 62 9.51 -16.44 -7.47
C GLY A 62 9.30 -16.35 -8.98
N TYR A 63 8.83 -15.21 -9.47
CA TYR A 63 8.69 -14.90 -10.90
C TYR A 63 9.91 -14.21 -11.52
N ALA A 64 11.06 -14.20 -10.83
CA ALA A 64 12.25 -13.48 -11.31
C ALA A 64 12.68 -13.84 -12.75
N LYS A 65 12.44 -15.09 -13.17
CA LYS A 65 12.72 -15.55 -14.52
C LYS A 65 11.87 -14.86 -15.59
N ASP A 66 10.64 -14.48 -15.23
CA ASP A 66 9.62 -13.98 -16.15
C ASP A 66 9.47 -12.46 -16.07
N PHE A 67 10.23 -11.79 -15.21
CA PHE A 67 10.22 -10.34 -15.11
C PHE A 67 10.79 -9.69 -16.37
N ASP A 68 10.14 -8.59 -16.76
CA ASP A 68 10.70 -7.72 -17.77
C ASP A 68 12.04 -7.11 -17.28
N PRO A 69 12.88 -6.63 -18.22
CA PRO A 69 14.18 -6.06 -17.86
C PRO A 69 14.10 -4.89 -16.89
N ALA A 70 13.04 -4.07 -16.93
CA ALA A 70 12.92 -2.89 -16.08
C ALA A 70 12.64 -3.27 -14.63
N VAL A 71 11.80 -4.28 -14.39
CA VAL A 71 11.55 -4.84 -13.05
C VAL A 71 12.81 -5.48 -12.48
N THR A 72 13.54 -6.24 -13.30
CA THR A 72 14.82 -6.84 -12.89
C THR A 72 15.83 -5.78 -12.49
N GLU A 73 16.01 -4.74 -13.30
CA GLU A 73 16.91 -3.62 -13.01
C GLU A 73 16.49 -2.88 -11.72
N TYR A 74 15.19 -2.64 -11.55
CA TYR A 74 14.67 -1.98 -10.36
C TYR A 74 15.00 -2.79 -9.08
N ILE A 75 14.74 -4.09 -9.08
CA ILE A 75 15.01 -4.97 -7.93
C ILE A 75 16.51 -4.98 -7.61
N GLN A 76 17.38 -5.06 -8.64
CA GLN A 76 18.83 -5.01 -8.44
C GLN A 76 19.26 -3.71 -7.75
N LYS A 77 18.73 -2.56 -8.17
CA LYS A 77 19.01 -1.26 -7.52
C LYS A 77 18.47 -1.17 -6.09
N LYS A 78 17.41 -1.91 -5.74
CA LYS A 78 16.87 -1.94 -4.37
C LYS A 78 17.64 -2.87 -3.44
N LYS A 79 18.21 -3.95 -3.97
CA LYS A 79 19.06 -4.89 -3.23
C LYS A 79 20.50 -4.39 -3.09
N PHE A 80 21.03 -3.77 -4.14
CA PHE A 80 22.39 -3.27 -4.22
C PHE A 80 22.40 -1.80 -4.68
N PRO A 81 22.06 -0.86 -3.78
CA PRO A 81 22.01 0.56 -4.13
C PRO A 81 23.39 1.06 -4.57
N PRO A 82 23.51 1.74 -5.72
CA PRO A 82 24.80 2.23 -6.23
C PRO A 82 25.34 3.44 -5.44
N ASP A 83 24.48 4.10 -4.67
CA ASP A 83 24.80 5.26 -3.83
C ASP A 83 25.24 4.87 -2.41
N ASN A 84 25.53 3.58 -2.18
CA ASN A 84 25.90 3.01 -0.90
C ASN A 84 24.85 3.23 0.22
N SER A 85 23.61 3.57 -0.15
CA SER A 85 22.49 3.62 0.78
C SER A 85 22.10 2.21 1.22
N SER A 86 21.37 2.12 2.34
CA SER A 86 20.92 0.83 2.84
C SER A 86 19.99 0.14 1.84
N PRO A 87 20.15 -1.18 1.61
CA PRO A 87 19.20 -1.97 0.83
C PRO A 87 17.77 -1.82 1.36
N TYR A 88 16.79 -1.92 0.46
CA TYR A 88 15.39 -1.86 0.84
C TYR A 88 14.95 -3.19 1.44
N GLY A 89 14.02 -3.14 2.40
CA GLY A 89 13.38 -4.36 2.91
C GLY A 89 12.51 -5.02 1.84
N ALA A 90 12.60 -6.33 1.72
CA ALA A 90 11.66 -7.13 0.94
C ALA A 90 10.45 -7.51 1.81
N ARG A 91 9.23 -7.35 1.30
CA ARG A 91 7.99 -7.78 1.99
C ARG A 91 6.97 -8.42 1.07
#